data_AF-A0A3R8W1P4-F1
#
_entry.id   AF-A0A3R8W1P4-F1
#
_cell.length_a   1.000
_cell.length_b   1.000
_cell.length_c   1.000
_cell.angle_alpha   90.00
_cell.angle_beta   90.00
_cell.angle_gamma   90.00
#
_symmetry.space_group_name_H-M   'P 1'
#
loop_
_entity.id
_entity.type
_entity.pdbx_description
1 polymer ?
#
loop_
_entity_poly.entity_id
_entity_poly.type
_entity_poly.pdbx_seq_one_letter_code
_entity_poly.pdbx_strand_id
1 'polypeptide(L)'
;MKNNKTLLALCLGTGLLASGQTQAFWFGSSGYTQTKYPIVLGHGMLGFDSILGVDYWYGIPAALRRDGASVYVTEVSQLDTSEARGEQLLQQVEDIVAISGKGKVNLIGHSHGGPTTRYVAAVRPDLVASVTSVGAPHKGSATADFLKGISDGPAGPVATPLLVGIVNGLGTLINFLSGSSSTTPQNALGSLESLNSQGAARFNAKFPQGIPTSACGEGAYSVNGVRYYSWSGTSPLTNLLDPSDLLMGASSLTFGNEANDGLVGRCSSRMGQVIRDNYRMNHLDEVNQTLGLTSLFETDPVTVYRQHANRLKNAGL
;
A
#
# COMPACT_ATOMS: atom_id res chain seq x y z
N MET A 1 36.00 47.02 -69.62
CA MET A 1 36.49 45.94 -70.49
C MET A 1 36.83 44.73 -69.64
N LYS A 2 36.25 43.57 -70.00
CA LYS A 2 36.69 42.20 -69.71
C LYS A 2 36.67 41.71 -68.25
N ASN A 3 35.56 41.03 -67.95
CA ASN A 3 35.46 39.68 -67.39
C ASN A 3 36.76 39.02 -66.91
N ASN A 4 36.70 38.44 -65.70
CA ASN A 4 37.03 37.02 -65.55
C ASN A 4 36.55 36.39 -64.24
N LYS A 5 35.96 35.18 -64.42
CA LYS A 5 36.08 33.97 -63.60
C LYS A 5 35.21 33.82 -62.34
N THR A 6 34.15 33.04 -62.54
CA THR A 6 33.72 31.86 -61.76
C THR A 6 34.17 31.76 -60.30
N LEU A 7 33.19 31.73 -59.38
CA LEU A 7 33.26 30.87 -58.21
C LEU A 7 31.86 30.47 -57.71
N LEU A 8 31.74 29.16 -57.52
CA LEU A 8 30.63 28.39 -56.98
C LEU A 8 30.42 28.80 -55.51
N ALA A 9 29.20 29.17 -55.11
CA ALA A 9 28.85 29.31 -53.70
C ALA A 9 27.51 28.61 -53.44
N LEU A 10 27.62 27.54 -52.66
CA LEU A 10 26.58 26.65 -52.17
C LEU A 10 25.65 27.42 -51.22
N CYS A 11 24.37 27.55 -51.55
CA CYS A 11 23.35 28.04 -50.61
C CYS A 11 22.99 26.94 -49.61
N LEU A 12 23.68 26.89 -48.47
CA LEU A 12 23.18 26.20 -47.27
C LEU A 12 22.48 27.25 -46.39
N GLY A 13 21.16 27.18 -46.38
CA GLY A 13 20.30 28.08 -45.61
C GLY A 13 20.56 27.94 -44.10
N THR A 14 20.89 29.05 -43.48
CA THR A 14 20.84 29.25 -42.03
C THR A 14 19.39 29.36 -41.58
N GLY A 15 18.76 28.23 -41.28
CA GLY A 15 17.53 28.20 -40.51
C GLY A 15 17.85 28.53 -39.04
N LEU A 16 17.53 29.74 -38.59
CA LEU A 16 17.45 30.06 -37.16
C LEU A 16 16.41 29.14 -36.52
N LEU A 17 16.85 28.12 -35.80
CA LEU A 17 16.02 27.42 -34.83
C LEU A 17 15.88 28.32 -33.60
N ALA A 18 14.85 29.17 -33.61
CA ALA A 18 14.30 29.71 -32.38
C ALA A 18 13.72 28.53 -31.59
N SER A 19 14.46 28.05 -30.59
CA SER A 19 13.98 27.13 -29.58
C SER A 19 12.89 27.84 -28.77
N GLY A 20 11.65 27.74 -29.23
CA GLY A 20 10.51 28.11 -28.42
C GLY A 20 10.54 27.29 -27.14
N GLN A 21 10.67 27.96 -26.00
CA GLN A 21 10.42 27.37 -24.70
C GLN A 21 9.01 26.77 -24.74
N THR A 22 8.92 25.45 -24.84
CA THR A 22 7.68 24.71 -24.69
C THR A 22 7.10 25.08 -23.33
N GLN A 23 6.00 25.82 -23.37
CA GLN A 23 5.19 26.22 -22.23
C GLN A 23 4.64 24.95 -21.56
N ALA A 24 5.41 24.35 -20.64
CA ALA A 24 4.95 23.31 -19.74
C ALA A 24 3.93 23.82 -18.68
N PHE A 25 3.47 25.07 -18.82
CA PHE A 25 2.54 25.74 -17.92
C PHE A 25 1.06 25.43 -18.18
N TRP A 26 0.73 24.73 -19.27
CA TRP A 26 -0.66 24.46 -19.68
C TRP A 26 -1.27 23.15 -19.14
N PHE A 27 -0.47 22.30 -18.51
CA PHE A 27 -0.98 21.12 -17.76
C PHE A 27 -0.89 21.39 -16.26
N GLY A 28 -1.68 22.36 -15.80
CA GLY A 28 -1.87 22.57 -14.36
C GLY A 28 -2.46 21.31 -13.71
N SER A 29 -2.03 21.00 -12.48
CA SER A 29 -2.65 19.97 -11.65
C SER A 29 -4.17 20.18 -11.61
N SER A 30 -4.96 19.16 -11.94
CA SER A 30 -6.42 19.24 -11.89
C SER A 30 -6.96 19.50 -10.49
N GLY A 31 -6.10 19.41 -9.46
CA GLY A 31 -6.49 19.44 -8.05
C GLY A 31 -7.35 18.25 -7.65
N TYR A 32 -7.52 17.23 -8.49
CA TYR A 32 -8.43 16.11 -8.26
C TYR A 32 -8.07 15.33 -6.98
N THR A 33 -6.78 15.17 -6.69
CA THR A 33 -6.28 14.46 -5.50
C THR A 33 -5.84 15.41 -4.39
N GLN A 34 -6.06 16.73 -4.53
CA GLN A 34 -5.60 17.74 -3.58
C GLN A 34 -6.42 17.75 -2.28
N THR A 35 -6.05 16.90 -1.33
CA THR A 35 -6.59 16.87 0.04
C THR A 35 -6.10 18.07 0.85
N LYS A 36 -6.86 18.44 1.90
CA LYS A 36 -6.49 19.47 2.87
C LYS A 36 -5.28 19.07 3.71
N TYR A 37 -5.28 17.82 4.17
CA TYR A 37 -4.21 17.21 4.96
C TYR A 37 -3.34 16.30 4.09
N PRO A 38 -2.02 16.19 4.34
CA PRO A 38 -1.14 15.34 3.55
C PRO A 38 -1.55 13.87 3.62
N ILE A 39 -1.37 13.13 2.54
CA ILE A 39 -1.53 11.67 2.51
C ILE A 39 -0.20 11.04 2.93
N VAL A 40 -0.26 10.13 3.90
CA VAL A 40 0.88 9.38 4.42
C VAL A 40 0.65 7.89 4.17
N LEU A 41 1.58 7.27 3.44
CA LEU A 41 1.49 5.90 2.99
C LEU A 41 2.34 4.99 3.89
N GLY A 42 1.68 4.13 4.68
CA GLY A 42 2.31 3.16 5.58
C GLY A 42 2.29 1.74 4.99
N HIS A 43 3.45 1.22 4.61
CA HIS A 43 3.57 -0.10 3.99
C HIS A 43 3.24 -1.25 4.96
N GLY A 44 3.07 -2.46 4.41
CA GLY A 44 2.80 -3.69 5.15
C GLY A 44 4.03 -4.42 5.67
N MET A 45 3.81 -5.67 6.12
CA MET A 45 4.87 -6.63 6.44
C MET A 45 5.76 -6.81 5.22
N LEU A 46 7.08 -6.89 5.42
CA LEU A 46 8.04 -7.02 4.32
C LEU A 46 8.01 -5.84 3.31
N GLY A 47 7.34 -4.73 3.65
CA GLY A 47 7.29 -3.55 2.81
C GLY A 47 8.58 -2.72 2.87
N PHE A 48 8.83 -1.98 1.81
CA PHE A 48 10.06 -1.22 1.56
C PHE A 48 9.67 0.14 0.98
N ASP A 49 10.61 1.07 0.88
CA ASP A 49 10.41 2.30 0.13
C ASP A 49 10.63 2.04 -1.38
N SER A 50 11.84 1.68 -1.77
CA SER A 50 12.27 1.38 -3.14
C SER A 50 13.39 0.34 -3.15
N ILE A 51 13.26 -0.68 -4.00
CA ILE A 51 14.31 -1.69 -4.23
C ILE A 51 14.69 -1.67 -5.70
N LEU A 52 15.95 -1.36 -5.99
CA LEU A 52 16.47 -1.28 -7.37
C LEU A 52 15.64 -0.35 -8.29
N GLY A 53 15.05 0.72 -7.73
CA GLY A 53 14.20 1.67 -8.45
C GLY A 53 12.73 1.26 -8.58
N VAL A 54 12.33 0.15 -7.95
CA VAL A 54 10.93 -0.29 -7.87
C VAL A 54 10.36 0.14 -6.52
N ASP A 55 9.37 1.03 -6.54
CA ASP A 55 8.69 1.48 -5.32
C ASP A 55 7.66 0.45 -4.84
N TYR A 56 7.49 0.28 -3.53
CA TYR A 56 6.44 -0.57 -2.97
C TYR A 56 5.05 -0.17 -3.46
N TRP A 57 4.76 1.13 -3.40
CA TRP A 57 3.55 1.75 -3.91
C TRP A 57 3.71 2.08 -5.40
N TYR A 58 3.68 1.08 -6.27
CA TYR A 58 4.15 1.22 -7.65
C TYR A 58 3.33 2.24 -8.46
N GLY A 59 3.91 3.41 -8.75
CA GLY A 59 3.28 4.51 -9.49
C GLY A 59 2.21 5.30 -8.71
N ILE A 60 1.83 4.87 -7.51
CA ILE A 60 0.75 5.48 -6.71
C ILE A 60 1.14 6.88 -6.19
N PRO A 61 2.30 7.10 -5.53
CA PRO A 61 2.68 8.42 -5.04
C PRO A 61 2.79 9.44 -6.17
N ALA A 62 3.38 9.05 -7.30
CA ALA A 62 3.52 9.91 -8.47
C ALA A 62 2.15 10.31 -9.04
N ALA A 63 1.23 9.36 -9.19
CA ALA A 63 -0.12 9.64 -9.69
C ALA A 63 -0.93 10.51 -8.73
N LEU A 64 -0.79 10.33 -7.42
CA LEU A 64 -1.43 11.19 -6.42
C LEU A 64 -0.85 12.61 -6.45
N ARG A 65 0.49 12.76 -6.48
CA ARG A 65 1.16 14.06 -6.53
C ARG A 65 0.84 14.85 -7.80
N ARG A 66 0.75 14.17 -8.95
CA ARG A 66 0.43 14.78 -10.25
C ARG A 66 -0.85 15.62 -10.22
N ASP A 67 -1.83 15.22 -9.43
CA ASP A 67 -3.14 15.91 -9.34
C ASP A 67 -3.35 16.65 -8.01
N GLY A 68 -2.26 16.97 -7.32
CA GLY A 68 -2.21 17.99 -6.27
C GLY A 68 -2.09 17.47 -4.83
N ALA A 69 -2.07 16.16 -4.60
CA ALA A 69 -1.85 15.63 -3.25
C ALA A 69 -0.42 15.90 -2.75
N SER A 70 -0.27 16.32 -1.50
CA SER A 70 1.00 16.18 -0.77
C SER A 70 1.10 14.75 -0.25
N VAL A 71 2.08 13.98 -0.71
CA VAL A 71 2.21 12.56 -0.39
C VAL A 71 3.57 12.28 0.27
N TYR A 72 3.53 11.63 1.42
CA TYR A 72 4.70 11.12 2.14
C TYR A 72 4.64 9.60 2.16
N VAL A 73 5.76 8.95 1.85
CA VAL A 73 5.92 7.50 1.99
C VAL A 73 6.80 7.29 3.20
N THR A 74 6.29 6.57 4.20
CA THR A 74 7.01 6.30 5.45
C THR A 74 7.63 4.93 5.42
N GLU A 75 8.73 4.75 6.14
CA GLU A 75 9.38 3.45 6.33
C GLU A 75 9.33 3.05 7.81
N VAL A 76 8.89 1.83 8.08
CA VAL A 76 8.90 1.23 9.42
C VAL A 76 9.51 -0.17 9.34
N SER A 77 9.82 -0.78 10.48
CA SER A 77 10.33 -2.14 10.58
C SER A 77 9.57 -3.11 9.69
N GLN A 78 10.24 -3.74 8.72
CA GLN A 78 9.63 -4.73 7.80
C GLN A 78 8.91 -5.83 8.57
N LEU A 79 9.50 -6.25 9.69
CA LEU A 79 8.99 -7.27 10.58
C LEU A 79 9.03 -6.75 12.02
N ASP A 80 7.87 -6.49 12.63
CA ASP A 80 7.74 -6.33 14.08
C ASP A 80 6.26 -6.40 14.49
N THR A 81 5.95 -6.13 15.75
CA THR A 81 4.58 -5.98 16.23
C THR A 81 3.90 -4.73 15.65
N SER A 82 2.56 -4.75 15.58
CA SER A 82 1.78 -3.58 15.16
C SER A 82 2.02 -2.35 16.04
N GLU A 83 2.26 -2.55 17.34
CA GLU A 83 2.55 -1.48 18.31
C GLU A 83 3.95 -0.87 18.06
N ALA A 84 4.99 -1.70 17.90
CA ALA A 84 6.35 -1.22 17.62
C ALA A 84 6.44 -0.46 16.29
N ARG A 85 5.83 -1.00 15.23
CA ARG A 85 5.70 -0.30 13.94
C ARG A 85 4.88 0.98 14.08
N GLY A 86 3.85 0.97 14.93
CA GLY A 86 2.99 2.11 15.21
C GLY A 86 3.75 3.27 15.85
N GLU A 87 4.64 2.99 16.79
CA GLU A 87 5.52 4.00 17.40
C GLU A 87 6.50 4.63 16.40
N GLN A 88 7.10 3.80 15.53
CA GLN A 88 7.97 4.31 14.47
C GLN A 88 7.21 5.18 13.45
N LEU A 89 5.98 4.80 13.12
CA LEU A 89 5.12 5.60 12.25
C LEU A 89 4.69 6.90 12.96
N LEU A 90 4.39 6.85 14.25
CA LEU A 90 3.99 8.03 15.02
C LEU A 90 5.08 9.11 14.97
N GLN A 91 6.34 8.76 15.19
CA GLN A 91 7.46 9.69 15.10
C GLN A 91 7.50 10.40 13.74
N GLN A 92 7.37 9.64 12.64
CA GLN A 92 7.32 10.22 11.30
C GLN A 92 6.08 11.07 11.06
N VAL A 93 4.93 10.71 11.63
CA VAL A 93 3.69 11.52 11.55
C VAL A 93 3.87 12.84 12.28
N GLU A 94 4.51 12.86 13.44
CA GLU A 94 4.84 14.09 14.17
C GLU A 94 5.74 15.02 13.33
N ASP A 95 6.78 14.47 12.72
CA ASP A 95 7.65 15.20 11.80
C ASP A 95 6.87 15.75 10.60
N ILE A 96 6.04 14.92 9.96
CA ILE A 96 5.23 15.31 8.79
C ILE A 96 4.24 16.43 9.16
N VAL A 97 3.57 16.33 10.32
CA VAL A 97 2.66 17.38 10.79
C VAL A 97 3.43 18.68 11.05
N ALA A 98 4.61 18.60 11.66
CA ALA A 98 5.44 19.76 11.95
C ALA A 98 5.93 20.46 10.67
N ILE A 99 6.47 19.71 9.69
CA ILE A 99 7.02 20.29 8.45
C ILE A 99 5.93 20.73 7.47
N SER A 100 4.77 20.08 7.46
CA SER A 100 3.68 20.45 6.55
C SER A 100 2.86 21.64 7.04
N GLY A 101 2.87 21.90 8.34
CA GLY A 101 2.06 22.95 8.98
C GLY A 101 0.55 22.72 8.87
N LYS A 102 0.10 21.50 8.56
CA LYS A 102 -1.32 21.17 8.34
C LYS A 102 -2.06 20.70 9.59
N GLY A 103 -1.34 20.41 10.68
CA GLY A 103 -1.91 19.98 11.97
C GLY A 103 -2.45 18.54 12.00
N LYS A 104 -2.80 17.95 10.85
CA LYS A 104 -3.22 16.54 10.72
C LYS A 104 -2.71 15.90 9.44
N VAL A 105 -2.80 14.57 9.36
CA VAL A 105 -2.54 13.75 8.15
C VAL A 105 -3.69 12.78 7.83
N ASN A 106 -3.75 12.36 6.57
CA ASN A 106 -4.58 11.24 6.08
C ASN A 106 -3.70 9.99 5.96
N LEU A 107 -3.90 9.02 6.85
CA LEU A 107 -3.13 7.77 6.84
C LEU A 107 -3.77 6.76 5.86
N ILE A 108 -2.97 6.16 5.00
CA ILE A 108 -3.35 5.01 4.17
C ILE A 108 -2.35 3.88 4.44
N GLY A 109 -2.85 2.78 5.00
CA GLY A 109 -2.05 1.62 5.38
C GLY A 109 -2.44 0.38 4.59
N HIS A 110 -1.47 -0.26 3.92
CA HIS A 110 -1.69 -1.52 3.23
C HIS A 110 -1.25 -2.71 4.09
N SER A 111 -2.03 -3.80 4.10
CA SER A 111 -1.71 -5.03 4.84
C SER A 111 -1.45 -4.73 6.33
N HIS A 112 -0.27 -5.07 6.86
CA HIS A 112 0.14 -4.72 8.23
C HIS A 112 0.14 -3.21 8.52
N GLY A 113 0.26 -2.36 7.49
CA GLY A 113 0.11 -0.92 7.59
C GLY A 113 -1.28 -0.50 8.09
N GLY A 114 -2.32 -1.33 7.93
CA GLY A 114 -3.64 -1.08 8.49
C GLY A 114 -3.63 -1.01 10.03
N PRO A 115 -3.27 -2.10 10.74
CA PRO A 115 -3.07 -2.06 12.19
C PRO A 115 -2.05 -1.01 12.65
N THR A 116 -0.94 -0.82 11.93
CA THR A 116 0.06 0.21 12.25
C THR A 116 -0.53 1.63 12.23
N THR A 117 -1.30 1.99 11.20
CA THR A 117 -1.94 3.32 11.12
C THR A 117 -3.06 3.49 12.15
N ARG A 118 -3.79 2.41 12.48
CA ARG A 118 -4.78 2.40 13.57
C ARG A 118 -4.16 2.68 14.92
N TYR A 119 -2.95 2.15 15.19
CA TYR A 119 -2.22 2.48 16.41
C TYR A 119 -2.06 3.98 16.57
N VAL A 120 -1.49 4.64 15.55
CA VAL A 120 -1.25 6.10 15.54
C VAL A 120 -2.54 6.87 15.76
N ALA A 121 -3.62 6.50 15.07
CA ALA A 121 -4.91 7.17 15.21
C ALA A 121 -5.58 6.94 16.59
N ALA A 122 -5.29 5.83 17.25
CA ALA A 122 -5.80 5.57 18.60
C ALA A 122 -5.03 6.35 19.67
N VAL A 123 -3.70 6.45 19.54
CA VAL A 123 -2.85 7.14 20.53
C VAL A 123 -2.81 8.66 20.34
N ARG A 124 -2.85 9.14 19.09
CA ARG A 124 -2.80 10.56 18.71
C ARG A 124 -3.88 10.93 17.68
N PRO A 125 -5.18 10.79 18.03
CA PRO A 125 -6.28 11.17 17.16
C PRO A 125 -6.29 12.66 16.79
N ASP A 126 -5.61 13.50 17.59
CA ASP A 126 -5.41 14.92 17.32
C ASP A 126 -4.57 15.16 16.05
N LEU A 127 -3.66 14.25 15.70
CA LEU A 127 -2.80 14.34 14.51
C LEU A 127 -3.38 13.65 13.27
N VAL A 128 -4.48 12.92 13.41
CA VAL A 128 -5.03 12.11 12.31
C VAL A 128 -6.39 12.65 11.87
N ALA A 129 -6.55 12.83 10.57
CA ALA A 129 -7.80 13.22 9.93
C ALA A 129 -8.59 12.00 9.45
N SER A 130 -7.89 11.03 8.86
CA SER A 130 -8.47 9.75 8.48
C SER A 130 -7.46 8.60 8.54
N VAL A 131 -8.00 7.39 8.67
CA VAL A 131 -7.30 6.14 8.46
C VAL A 131 -8.01 5.35 7.37
N THR A 132 -7.26 4.93 6.38
CA THR A 132 -7.73 4.06 5.30
C THR A 132 -6.91 2.79 5.31
N SER A 133 -7.56 1.63 5.38
CA SER A 133 -6.85 0.35 5.29
C SER A 133 -7.10 -0.35 3.96
N VAL A 134 -6.04 -0.88 3.37
CA VAL A 134 -6.06 -1.62 2.11
C VAL A 134 -5.62 -3.06 2.38
N GLY A 135 -6.48 -4.05 2.19
CA GLY A 135 -6.16 -5.48 2.42
C GLY A 135 -5.59 -5.78 3.79
N ALA A 136 -6.02 -5.07 4.83
CA ALA A 136 -5.39 -5.17 6.15
C ALA A 136 -6.00 -6.30 6.99
N PRO A 137 -5.23 -7.25 7.56
CA PRO A 137 -5.79 -8.35 8.34
C PRO A 137 -6.22 -7.91 9.74
N HIS A 138 -7.22 -7.04 9.85
CA HIS A 138 -7.66 -6.47 11.12
C HIS A 138 -8.16 -7.54 12.09
N LYS A 139 -8.72 -8.64 11.60
CA LYS A 139 -9.14 -9.79 12.41
C LYS A 139 -8.24 -11.02 12.20
N GLY A 140 -7.05 -10.81 11.66
CA GLY A 140 -6.07 -11.84 11.38
C GLY A 140 -6.10 -12.39 9.95
N SER A 141 -5.11 -13.23 9.65
CA SER A 141 -4.94 -13.93 8.38
C SER A 141 -4.94 -15.43 8.62
N ALA A 142 -5.73 -16.18 7.83
CA ALA A 142 -5.72 -17.65 7.88
C ALA A 142 -4.35 -18.22 7.48
N THR A 143 -3.61 -17.55 6.59
CA THR A 143 -2.22 -17.90 6.26
C THR A 143 -1.32 -17.77 7.50
N ALA A 144 -1.47 -16.69 8.28
CA ALA A 144 -0.70 -16.50 9.50
C ALA A 144 -1.08 -17.53 10.58
N ASP A 145 -2.36 -17.85 10.73
CA ASP A 145 -2.82 -18.91 11.64
C ASP A 145 -2.24 -20.28 11.24
N PHE A 146 -2.23 -20.59 9.94
CA PHE A 146 -1.65 -21.82 9.39
C PHE A 146 -0.14 -21.92 9.68
N LEU A 147 0.62 -20.86 9.41
CA LEU A 147 2.07 -20.81 9.68
C LEU A 147 2.36 -20.93 11.19
N LYS A 148 1.56 -20.29 12.04
CA LYS A 148 1.67 -20.41 13.50
C LYS A 148 1.39 -21.83 13.98
N GLY A 149 0.33 -22.46 13.48
CA GLY A 149 -0.03 -23.84 13.84
C GLY A 149 1.08 -24.85 13.50
N ILE A 150 1.81 -24.63 12.41
CA ILE A 150 2.98 -25.44 12.04
C ILE A 150 4.15 -25.19 13.00
N SER A 151 4.41 -23.93 13.34
CA SER A 151 5.50 -23.55 14.26
C SER A 151 5.30 -24.10 15.67
N ASP A 152 4.06 -24.17 16.15
CA ASP A 152 3.74 -24.56 17.52
C ASP A 152 3.50 -26.09 17.68
N GLY A 153 3.47 -26.86 16.58
CA GLY A 153 3.11 -28.28 16.58
C GLY A 153 4.25 -29.25 16.98
N PRO A 154 3.95 -30.37 17.68
CA PRO A 154 4.97 -31.31 18.18
C PRO A 154 5.66 -32.16 17.09
N ALA A 155 5.15 -32.16 15.86
CA ALA A 155 5.70 -32.94 14.75
C ALA A 155 6.75 -32.18 13.91
N GLY A 156 7.02 -30.91 14.22
CA GLY A 156 7.71 -30.02 13.28
C GLY A 156 6.94 -29.89 11.96
N PRO A 157 7.49 -29.17 10.96
CA PRO A 157 6.83 -29.02 9.67
C PRO A 157 6.77 -30.37 8.94
N VAL A 158 5.61 -31.03 8.97
CA VAL A 158 5.29 -32.03 7.94
C VAL A 158 5.22 -31.28 6.62
N ALA A 159 6.17 -31.53 5.72
CA ALA A 159 6.29 -30.85 4.44
C ALA A 159 5.11 -31.23 3.51
N THR A 160 3.99 -30.56 3.67
CA THR A 160 2.87 -30.63 2.72
C THR A 160 3.21 -29.81 1.47
N PRO A 161 2.72 -30.18 0.27
CA PRO A 161 2.91 -29.37 -0.94
C PRO A 161 2.44 -27.92 -0.76
N LEU A 162 1.40 -27.71 0.04
CA LEU A 162 0.89 -26.39 0.42
C LEU A 162 1.95 -25.57 1.18
N LEU A 163 2.53 -26.15 2.24
CA LEU A 163 3.58 -25.48 3.01
C LEU A 163 4.80 -25.16 2.16
N VAL A 164 5.22 -26.10 1.31
CA VAL A 164 6.36 -25.90 0.39
C VAL A 164 6.09 -24.75 -0.57
N GLY A 165 4.87 -24.66 -1.14
CA GLY A 165 4.47 -23.56 -2.01
C GLY A 165 4.55 -22.19 -1.32
N ILE A 166 4.00 -22.10 -0.10
CA ILE A 166 4.02 -20.86 0.70
C ILE A 166 5.46 -20.48 1.06
N VAL A 167 6.27 -21.42 1.56
CA VAL A 167 7.66 -21.16 1.96
C VAL A 167 8.52 -20.76 0.76
N ASN A 168 8.38 -21.44 -0.38
CA ASN A 168 9.13 -21.09 -1.59
C ASN A 168 8.75 -19.69 -2.09
N GLY A 169 7.45 -19.38 -2.15
CA GLY A 169 6.99 -18.06 -2.58
C GLY A 169 7.44 -16.94 -1.62
N LEU A 170 7.37 -17.17 -0.30
CA LEU A 170 7.92 -16.24 0.69
C LEU A 170 9.44 -16.11 0.56
N GLY A 171 10.16 -17.20 0.28
CA GLY A 171 11.60 -17.18 0.04
C GLY A 171 11.99 -16.36 -1.20
N THR A 172 11.25 -16.49 -2.30
CA THR A 172 11.42 -15.66 -3.49
C THR A 172 11.17 -14.18 -3.20
N LEU A 173 10.09 -13.88 -2.46
CA LEU A 173 9.78 -12.51 -2.04
C LEU A 173 10.91 -11.95 -1.14
N ILE A 174 11.34 -12.69 -0.13
CA ILE A 174 12.44 -12.28 0.76
C ILE A 174 13.74 -12.06 -0.03
N ASN A 175 14.05 -12.93 -1.00
CA ASN A 175 15.24 -12.75 -1.83
C ASN A 175 15.17 -11.45 -2.64
N PHE A 176 14.02 -11.14 -3.24
CA PHE A 176 13.80 -9.83 -3.88
C PHE A 176 13.97 -8.67 -2.89
N LEU A 177 13.42 -8.82 -1.68
CA LEU A 177 13.44 -7.81 -0.62
C LEU A 177 14.79 -7.61 0.07
N SER A 178 15.67 -8.61 0.03
CA SER A 178 17.02 -8.53 0.60
C SER A 178 17.89 -7.48 -0.09
N GLY A 179 17.46 -6.97 -1.25
CA GLY A 179 18.02 -5.78 -1.90
C GLY A 179 17.61 -4.45 -1.26
N SER A 180 16.74 -4.44 -0.25
CA SER A 180 16.37 -3.22 0.48
C SER A 180 17.51 -2.73 1.36
N SER A 181 17.63 -1.40 1.48
CA SER A 181 18.62 -0.74 2.33
C SER A 181 18.15 -0.56 3.77
N SER A 182 17.02 -1.17 4.18
CA SER A 182 16.45 -0.91 5.50
C SER A 182 17.34 -1.44 6.62
N THR A 183 17.57 -0.60 7.63
CA THR A 183 18.39 -0.91 8.81
C THR A 183 17.56 -1.13 10.06
N THR A 184 16.24 -1.20 9.91
CA THR A 184 15.30 -1.30 11.02
C THR A 184 15.35 -2.69 11.69
N PRO A 185 15.05 -2.80 12.99
CA PRO A 185 15.02 -4.08 13.69
C PRO A 185 14.01 -5.05 13.05
N GLN A 186 14.37 -6.33 13.00
CA GLN A 186 13.57 -7.40 12.42
C GLN A 186 13.10 -8.39 13.50
N ASN A 187 11.79 -8.52 13.64
CA ASN A 187 11.11 -9.41 14.57
C ASN A 187 9.97 -10.16 13.86
N ALA A 188 10.36 -11.23 13.15
CA ALA A 188 9.43 -12.07 12.39
C ALA A 188 8.32 -12.69 13.27
N LEU A 189 8.66 -13.12 14.49
CA LEU A 189 7.69 -13.67 15.43
C LEU A 189 6.68 -12.61 15.89
N GLY A 190 7.10 -11.36 16.08
CA GLY A 190 6.21 -10.24 16.38
C GLY A 190 5.24 -9.92 15.23
N SER A 191 5.67 -10.09 13.98
CA SER A 191 4.79 -9.95 12.81
C SER A 191 3.78 -11.09 12.74
N LEU A 192 4.25 -12.33 12.87
CA LEU A 192 3.37 -13.51 12.90
C LEU A 192 2.36 -13.42 14.05
N GLU A 193 2.81 -12.93 15.22
CA GLU A 193 1.96 -12.67 16.36
C GLU A 193 0.89 -11.61 16.04
N SER A 194 1.26 -10.50 15.40
CA SER A 194 0.32 -9.41 15.08
C SER A 194 -0.69 -9.75 13.98
N LEU A 195 -0.33 -10.64 13.06
CA LEU A 195 -1.11 -10.92 11.86
C LEU A 195 -1.97 -12.19 11.97
N ASN A 196 -1.75 -13.03 12.98
CA ASN A 196 -2.63 -14.16 13.28
C ASN A 196 -3.92 -13.68 13.98
N SER A 197 -4.96 -14.51 13.94
CA SER A 197 -6.28 -14.16 14.48
C SER A 197 -6.27 -13.86 15.98
N GLN A 198 -5.43 -14.55 16.74
CA GLN A 198 -5.34 -14.38 18.18
C GLN A 198 -4.68 -13.04 18.56
N GLY A 199 -3.56 -12.71 17.94
CA GLY A 199 -2.87 -11.44 18.21
C GLY A 199 -3.59 -10.24 17.61
N ALA A 200 -4.23 -10.39 16.45
CA ALA A 200 -5.12 -9.37 15.90
C ALA A 200 -6.29 -9.08 16.84
N ALA A 201 -6.89 -10.11 17.45
CA ALA A 201 -7.93 -9.93 18.47
C ALA A 201 -7.43 -9.20 19.72
N ARG A 202 -6.21 -9.53 20.21
CA ARG A 202 -5.56 -8.78 21.30
C ARG A 202 -5.34 -7.31 20.95
N PHE A 203 -4.87 -7.03 19.74
CA PHE A 203 -4.68 -5.67 19.25
C PHE A 203 -6.00 -4.91 19.15
N ASN A 204 -7.05 -5.53 18.62
CA ASN A 204 -8.38 -4.94 18.51
C ASN A 204 -9.03 -4.64 19.87
N ALA A 205 -8.76 -5.46 20.88
CA ALA A 205 -9.23 -5.21 22.24
C ALA A 205 -8.62 -3.92 22.83
N LYS A 206 -7.36 -3.60 22.49
CA LYS A 206 -6.70 -2.36 22.90
C LYS A 206 -7.12 -1.16 22.06
N PHE A 207 -7.26 -1.35 20.75
CA PHE A 207 -7.48 -0.27 19.77
C PHE A 207 -8.73 -0.53 18.91
N PRO A 208 -9.95 -0.52 19.48
CA PRO A 208 -11.17 -0.97 18.79
C PRO A 208 -11.72 0.02 17.75
N GLN A 209 -11.13 1.20 17.61
CA GLN A 209 -11.64 2.28 16.77
C GLN A 209 -11.77 1.83 15.31
N GLY A 210 -12.97 2.01 14.74
CA GLY A 210 -13.28 1.65 13.35
C GLY A 210 -13.46 0.15 13.10
N ILE A 211 -13.30 -0.75 14.07
CA ILE A 211 -13.44 -2.20 13.84
C ILE A 211 -14.93 -2.62 13.83
N PRO A 212 -15.37 -3.44 12.86
CA PRO A 212 -16.73 -4.00 12.87
C PRO A 212 -17.00 -4.91 14.08
N THR A 213 -18.10 -4.68 14.77
CA THR A 213 -18.56 -5.51 15.90
C THR A 213 -19.11 -6.86 15.44
N SER A 214 -19.70 -6.93 14.25
CA SER A 214 -20.10 -8.18 13.61
C SER A 214 -18.96 -8.79 12.81
N ALA A 215 -19.04 -10.10 12.51
CA ALA A 215 -17.98 -10.83 11.82
C ALA A 215 -17.56 -10.17 10.50
N CYS A 216 -18.52 -9.82 9.66
CA CYS A 216 -18.31 -9.28 8.31
C CYS A 216 -19.21 -8.08 8.03
N GLY A 217 -19.38 -7.19 9.00
CA GLY A 217 -20.09 -5.91 8.81
C GLY A 217 -19.14 -4.76 8.55
N GLU A 218 -19.63 -3.55 8.70
CA GLU A 218 -18.83 -2.33 8.73
C GLU A 218 -18.55 -1.89 10.17
N GLY A 219 -17.56 -1.01 10.34
CA GLY A 219 -17.26 -0.38 11.62
C GLY A 219 -17.84 1.02 11.71
N ALA A 220 -17.62 1.69 12.85
CA ALA A 220 -17.97 3.11 12.96
C ALA A 220 -17.15 3.95 11.96
N TYR A 221 -17.83 4.76 11.15
CA TYR A 221 -17.18 5.57 10.10
C TYR A 221 -16.35 6.72 10.67
N SER A 222 -16.66 7.17 11.89
CA SER A 222 -15.84 8.14 12.62
C SER A 222 -15.81 7.84 14.11
N VAL A 223 -14.62 7.95 14.69
CA VAL A 223 -14.36 7.78 16.13
C VAL A 223 -13.32 8.82 16.54
N ASN A 224 -13.57 9.55 17.63
CA ASN A 224 -12.67 10.58 18.17
C ASN A 224 -12.23 11.65 17.12
N GLY A 225 -13.11 12.00 16.19
CA GLY A 225 -12.81 12.97 15.13
C GLY A 225 -11.90 12.46 14.00
N VAL A 226 -11.58 11.16 13.98
CA VAL A 226 -10.90 10.47 12.88
C VAL A 226 -11.93 9.75 12.01
N ARG A 227 -11.80 9.81 10.68
CA ARG A 227 -12.62 9.00 9.75
C ARG A 227 -11.94 7.69 9.39
N TYR A 228 -12.71 6.61 9.26
CA TYR A 228 -12.19 5.26 8.97
C TYR A 228 -12.78 4.72 7.67
N TYR A 229 -11.92 4.21 6.79
CA TYR A 229 -12.26 3.63 5.50
C TYR A 229 -11.51 2.33 5.26
N SER A 230 -12.08 1.43 4.46
CA SER A 230 -11.33 0.25 3.99
C SER A 230 -11.70 -0.17 2.57
N TRP A 231 -10.75 -0.80 1.87
CA TRP A 231 -11.04 -1.61 0.68
C TRP A 231 -10.09 -2.80 0.59
N SER A 232 -10.44 -3.79 -0.24
CA SER A 232 -9.60 -4.96 -0.50
C SER A 232 -10.06 -5.71 -1.76
N GLY A 233 -9.25 -6.67 -2.20
CA GLY A 233 -9.52 -7.62 -3.26
C GLY A 233 -10.03 -8.98 -2.76
N THR A 234 -10.55 -9.77 -3.70
CA THR A 234 -10.99 -11.17 -3.47
C THR A 234 -10.60 -12.08 -4.63
N SER A 235 -9.49 -11.80 -5.32
CA SER A 235 -9.06 -12.59 -6.47
C SER A 235 -7.58 -12.92 -6.33
N PRO A 236 -7.22 -14.07 -5.73
CA PRO A 236 -5.82 -14.43 -5.52
C PRO A 236 -5.02 -14.61 -6.82
N LEU A 237 -5.71 -14.88 -7.93
CA LEU A 237 -5.12 -15.01 -9.26
C LEU A 237 -5.73 -13.97 -10.19
N THR A 238 -4.90 -13.11 -10.77
CA THR A 238 -5.28 -11.95 -11.57
C THR A 238 -4.46 -11.81 -12.85
N ASN A 239 -3.18 -12.18 -12.83
CA ASN A 239 -2.28 -12.01 -13.97
C ASN A 239 -1.28 -13.17 -14.10
N LEU A 240 -1.42 -13.95 -15.19
CA LEU A 240 -0.56 -15.11 -15.46
C LEU A 240 0.92 -14.77 -15.69
N LEU A 241 1.23 -13.50 -16.00
CA LEU A 241 2.60 -13.04 -16.21
C LEU A 241 3.26 -12.54 -14.93
N ASP A 242 2.48 -12.36 -13.85
CA ASP A 242 3.01 -11.97 -12.56
C ASP A 242 3.41 -13.23 -11.75
N PRO A 243 4.71 -13.43 -11.44
CA PRO A 243 5.13 -14.60 -10.67
C PRO A 243 4.59 -14.62 -9.24
N SER A 244 4.16 -13.46 -8.71
CA SER A 244 3.60 -13.37 -7.36
C SER A 244 2.22 -14.00 -7.23
N ASP A 245 1.47 -14.13 -8.33
CA ASP A 245 0.19 -14.86 -8.37
C ASP A 245 0.33 -16.31 -7.90
N LEU A 246 1.49 -16.94 -8.11
CA LEU A 246 1.74 -18.30 -7.62
C LEU A 246 1.72 -18.37 -6.10
N LEU A 247 2.36 -17.40 -5.42
CA LEU A 247 2.33 -17.30 -3.97
C LEU A 247 0.90 -17.01 -3.50
N MET A 248 0.22 -16.02 -4.08
CA MET A 248 -1.14 -15.63 -3.71
C MET A 248 -2.13 -16.79 -3.87
N GLY A 249 -2.05 -17.51 -5.00
CA GLY A 249 -2.84 -18.70 -5.27
C GLY A 249 -2.57 -19.82 -4.25
N ALA A 250 -1.29 -20.11 -3.96
CA ALA A 250 -0.94 -21.13 -2.97
C ALA A 250 -1.41 -20.78 -1.56
N SER A 251 -1.19 -19.55 -1.10
CA SER A 251 -1.60 -19.13 0.25
C SER A 251 -3.12 -18.99 0.38
N SER A 252 -3.85 -18.71 -0.70
CA SER A 252 -5.32 -18.66 -0.70
C SER A 252 -5.96 -19.98 -0.25
N LEU A 253 -5.27 -21.11 -0.44
CA LEU A 253 -5.76 -22.44 -0.04
C LEU A 253 -5.89 -22.57 1.50
N THR A 254 -5.23 -21.72 2.28
CA THR A 254 -5.36 -21.69 3.74
C THR A 254 -6.72 -21.14 4.21
N PHE A 255 -7.46 -20.45 3.33
CA PHE A 255 -8.75 -19.81 3.64
C PHE A 255 -9.97 -20.70 3.40
N GLY A 256 -9.78 -21.92 2.87
CA GLY A 256 -10.89 -22.80 2.50
C GLY A 256 -11.84 -22.14 1.51
N ASN A 257 -13.09 -21.89 1.91
CA ASN A 257 -14.12 -21.25 1.06
C ASN A 257 -14.27 -19.75 1.31
N GLU A 258 -13.48 -19.14 2.20
CA GLU A 258 -13.54 -17.70 2.44
C GLU A 258 -12.96 -16.92 1.25
N ALA A 259 -13.69 -15.92 0.76
CA ALA A 259 -13.18 -15.00 -0.26
C ALA A 259 -11.98 -14.22 0.29
N ASN A 260 -10.87 -14.17 -0.44
CA ASN A 260 -9.61 -13.60 0.04
C ASN A 260 -8.76 -13.05 -1.13
N ASP A 261 -7.76 -12.23 -0.81
CA ASP A 261 -6.80 -11.66 -1.76
C ASP A 261 -5.53 -12.53 -1.93
N GLY A 262 -5.50 -13.72 -1.32
CA GLY A 262 -4.34 -14.61 -1.22
C GLY A 262 -3.72 -14.61 0.18
N LEU A 263 -3.77 -13.50 0.93
CA LEU A 263 -3.15 -13.37 2.25
C LEU A 263 -4.10 -12.87 3.33
N VAL A 264 -5.22 -12.25 2.97
CA VAL A 264 -6.20 -11.67 3.89
C VAL A 264 -7.61 -12.01 3.43
N GLY A 265 -8.42 -12.45 4.38
CA GLY A 265 -9.83 -12.75 4.16
C GLY A 265 -10.65 -11.47 4.01
N ARG A 266 -11.65 -11.49 3.12
CA ARG A 266 -12.55 -10.37 2.82
C ARG A 266 -13.13 -9.74 4.08
N CYS A 267 -13.57 -10.56 5.03
CA CYS A 267 -14.21 -10.06 6.23
C CYS A 267 -13.19 -9.48 7.22
N SER A 268 -11.98 -10.02 7.24
CA SER A 268 -10.87 -9.53 8.07
C SER A 268 -10.37 -8.15 7.62
N SER A 269 -10.51 -7.82 6.33
CA SER A 269 -10.07 -6.52 5.77
C SER A 269 -10.92 -5.31 6.15
N ARG A 270 -12.10 -5.52 6.72
CA ARG A 270 -13.08 -4.46 6.94
C ARG A 270 -12.75 -3.57 8.14
N MET A 271 -12.82 -2.25 7.90
CA MET A 271 -12.70 -1.21 8.92
C MET A 271 -13.46 0.04 8.47
N GLY A 272 -14.21 0.65 9.40
CA GLY A 272 -14.99 1.85 9.13
C GLY A 272 -15.95 1.66 7.96
N GLN A 273 -15.97 2.64 7.07
CA GLN A 273 -16.73 2.59 5.82
C GLN A 273 -15.99 1.74 4.78
N VAL A 274 -16.58 0.60 4.41
CA VAL A 274 -16.05 -0.30 3.38
C VAL A 274 -16.40 0.29 2.02
N ILE A 275 -15.38 0.77 1.30
CA ILE A 275 -15.55 1.33 -0.05
C ILE A 275 -15.92 0.23 -1.03
N ARG A 276 -15.13 -0.84 -1.02
CA ARG A 276 -15.35 -2.09 -1.77
C ARG A 276 -14.34 -3.13 -1.29
N ASP A 277 -14.77 -4.34 -1.01
CA ASP A 277 -13.93 -5.42 -0.47
C ASP A 277 -13.93 -6.65 -1.38
N ASN A 278 -14.20 -6.44 -2.66
CA ASN A 278 -14.29 -7.48 -3.68
C ASN A 278 -13.77 -6.97 -5.03
N TYR A 279 -12.72 -6.15 -5.01
CA TYR A 279 -11.98 -5.90 -6.23
C TYR A 279 -11.40 -7.21 -6.76
N ARG A 280 -11.28 -7.34 -8.07
CA ARG A 280 -10.48 -8.40 -8.69
C ARG A 280 -9.00 -8.03 -8.61
N MET A 281 -8.50 -8.09 -7.38
CA MET A 281 -7.12 -7.82 -6.97
C MET A 281 -6.69 -8.94 -6.04
N ASN A 282 -5.44 -9.41 -6.21
CA ASN A 282 -4.72 -10.15 -5.18
C ASN A 282 -4.04 -9.15 -4.21
N HIS A 283 -3.37 -9.65 -3.18
CA HIS A 283 -2.77 -8.80 -2.13
C HIS A 283 -1.68 -7.83 -2.64
N LEU A 284 -1.02 -8.14 -3.76
CA LEU A 284 0.03 -7.28 -4.33
C LEU A 284 -0.51 -6.33 -5.40
N ASP A 285 -1.55 -6.73 -6.13
CA ASP A 285 -2.30 -5.84 -7.02
C ASP A 285 -2.82 -4.61 -6.26
N GLU A 286 -3.19 -4.76 -4.99
CA GLU A 286 -3.68 -3.67 -4.14
C GLU A 286 -2.69 -2.50 -3.98
N VAL A 287 -1.40 -2.74 -4.20
CA VAL A 287 -0.33 -1.72 -4.25
C VAL A 287 0.30 -1.59 -5.64
N ASN A 288 -0.43 -2.05 -6.65
CA ASN A 288 -0.06 -2.05 -8.07
C ASN A 288 1.23 -2.85 -8.36
N GLN A 289 1.49 -3.87 -7.56
CA GLN A 289 2.58 -4.82 -7.77
C GLN A 289 2.06 -6.06 -8.50
N THR A 290 2.92 -6.78 -9.24
CA THR A 290 4.34 -6.49 -9.49
C THR A 290 4.51 -5.63 -10.73
N LEU A 291 5.19 -4.48 -10.62
CA LEU A 291 5.44 -3.58 -11.76
C LEU A 291 4.18 -3.19 -12.57
N GLY A 292 3.02 -3.13 -11.92
CA GLY A 292 1.74 -2.81 -12.54
C GLY A 292 1.05 -3.97 -13.28
N LEU A 293 1.56 -5.20 -13.16
CA LEU A 293 0.95 -6.39 -13.77
C LEU A 293 -0.30 -6.86 -13.01
N THR A 294 -1.38 -6.12 -13.15
CA THR A 294 -2.66 -6.42 -12.48
C THR A 294 -3.71 -6.98 -13.45
N SER A 295 -4.92 -7.27 -12.96
CA SER A 295 -6.03 -7.74 -13.80
C SER A 295 -6.48 -6.68 -14.82
N LEU A 296 -6.48 -7.03 -16.11
CA LEU A 296 -7.02 -6.20 -17.20
C LEU A 296 -8.55 -6.04 -17.17
N PHE A 297 -9.25 -6.83 -16.35
CA PHE A 297 -10.71 -6.85 -16.23
C PHE A 297 -11.22 -6.17 -14.95
N GLU A 298 -10.40 -5.32 -14.34
CA GLU A 298 -10.74 -4.56 -13.14
C GLU A 298 -10.27 -3.10 -13.27
N THR A 299 -10.80 -2.26 -12.40
CA THR A 299 -10.30 -0.92 -12.18
C THR A 299 -8.83 -0.97 -11.78
N ASP A 300 -8.00 -0.22 -12.48
CA ASP A 300 -6.58 -0.04 -12.16
C ASP A 300 -6.40 0.40 -10.69
N PRO A 301 -5.51 -0.24 -9.90
CA PRO A 301 -5.30 0.08 -8.49
C PRO A 301 -4.92 1.55 -8.26
N VAL A 302 -4.06 2.14 -9.11
CA VAL A 302 -3.69 3.56 -9.03
C VAL A 302 -4.93 4.46 -9.16
N THR A 303 -5.88 4.07 -10.00
CA THR A 303 -7.16 4.78 -10.12
C THR A 303 -7.98 4.72 -8.83
N VAL A 304 -7.97 3.59 -8.11
CA VAL A 304 -8.65 3.46 -6.80
C VAL A 304 -8.07 4.44 -5.77
N TYR A 305 -6.75 4.55 -5.65
CA TYR A 305 -6.11 5.53 -4.75
C TYR A 305 -6.47 6.97 -5.12
N ARG A 306 -6.49 7.31 -6.42
CA ARG A 306 -6.85 8.65 -6.88
C ARG A 306 -8.30 8.99 -6.56
N GLN A 307 -9.23 8.07 -6.79
CA GLN A 307 -10.63 8.24 -6.45
C GLN A 307 -10.82 8.40 -4.95
N HIS A 308 -10.04 7.67 -4.14
CA HIS A 308 -10.08 7.79 -2.69
C HIS A 308 -9.50 9.13 -2.20
N ALA A 309 -8.39 9.62 -2.76
CA ALA A 309 -7.89 10.96 -2.44
C ALA A 309 -8.93 12.05 -2.76
N ASN A 310 -9.65 11.93 -3.88
CA ASN A 310 -10.76 12.83 -4.19
C ASN A 310 -11.95 12.66 -3.21
N ARG A 311 -12.23 11.44 -2.73
CA ARG A 311 -13.22 11.20 -1.67
C ARG A 311 -12.84 11.93 -0.37
N LEU A 312 -11.57 11.85 0.04
CA LEU A 312 -11.06 12.55 1.22
C LEU A 312 -11.16 14.08 1.06
N LYS A 313 -10.74 14.59 -0.10
CA LYS A 313 -10.89 16.02 -0.46
C LYS A 313 -12.34 16.48 -0.34
N ASN A 314 -13.29 15.75 -0.92
CA ASN A 314 -14.72 16.09 -0.87
C ASN A 314 -15.31 15.98 0.54
N ALA A 315 -14.66 15.23 1.42
CA ALA A 315 -14.99 15.16 2.85
C ALA A 315 -14.38 16.31 3.68
N GLY A 316 -13.63 17.23 3.06
CA GLY A 316 -12.93 18.33 3.74
C GLY A 316 -11.65 17.91 4.47
N LEU A 317 -11.11 16.74 4.11
CA LEU A 317 -9.87 16.15 4.65
C LEU A 317 -8.69 16.37 3.71
#